data_AF-A0A0Q9YLW8-F1
#
_entry.id   AF-A0A0Q9YLW8-F1
#
_cell.length_a   1.000
_cell.length_b   1.000
_cell.length_c   1.000
_cell.angle_alpha   90.00
_cell.angle_beta   90.00
_cell.angle_gamma   90.00
#
_symmetry.space_group_name_H-M   'P 1'
#
loop_
_entity.id
_entity.type
_entity.pdbx_description
1 polymer ?
#
loop_
_entity_poly.entity_id
_entity_poly.type
_entity_poly.pdbx_seq_one_letter_code
_entity_poly.pdbx_strand_id
1 'polypeptide(L)'
;MSYKYGSEPLPALTRAGITHLYFVSIHSFEDGNGRIGRALAEKSLAEYLGEPTLIALSQTIDAKRKLLLPVTYKILLKKSCY
;
A
#
# COMPACT_ATOMS: atom_id res chain seq x y z
N MET A 1 -34.84 5.30 8.19
CA MET A 1 -33.66 4.61 7.64
C MET A 1 -32.55 5.64 7.45
N SER A 2 -31.78 5.94 8.50
CA SER A 2 -30.78 7.01 8.44
C SER A 2 -29.46 6.45 7.89
N TYR A 3 -29.10 6.86 6.67
CA TYR A 3 -27.77 6.60 6.13
C TYR A 3 -26.73 7.31 6.99
N LYS A 4 -25.99 6.55 7.78
CA LYS A 4 -24.79 7.04 8.47
C LYS A 4 -23.75 7.32 7.39
N TYR A 5 -23.65 8.56 6.94
CA TYR A 5 -22.46 9.01 6.21
C TYR A 5 -21.28 8.78 7.16
N GLY A 6 -20.36 7.90 6.81
CA GLY A 6 -19.21 7.57 7.64
C GLY A 6 -18.40 8.84 7.86
N SER A 7 -18.49 9.39 9.08
CA SER A 7 -17.73 10.59 9.51
C SER A 7 -16.25 10.28 9.70
N GLU A 8 -15.90 9.00 9.81
CA GLU A 8 -14.54 8.57 10.02
C GLU A 8 -13.77 8.55 8.69
N PRO A 9 -12.58 9.18 8.63
CA PRO A 9 -11.73 9.08 7.46
C PRO A 9 -11.37 7.62 7.20
N LEU A 10 -11.38 7.21 5.93
CA LEU A 10 -10.98 5.87 5.53
C LEU A 10 -9.57 5.55 6.04
N PRO A 11 -9.32 4.32 6.52
CA PRO A 11 -7.97 3.90 6.88
C PRO A 11 -6.98 4.18 5.74
N ALA A 12 -5.78 4.62 6.08
CA ALA A 12 -4.77 5.08 5.12
C ALA A 12 -4.54 4.12 3.95
N LEU A 13 -4.43 2.82 4.26
CA LEU A 13 -4.19 1.78 3.26
C LEU A 13 -5.41 1.58 2.34
N THR A 14 -6.62 1.65 2.91
CA THR A 14 -7.87 1.57 2.14
C THR A 14 -7.97 2.74 1.18
N ARG A 15 -7.65 3.96 1.64
CA ARG A 15 -7.65 5.16 0.80
C ARG A 15 -6.62 5.07 -0.32
N ALA A 16 -5.38 4.68 -0.01
CA ALA A 16 -4.32 4.48 -0.99
C ALA A 16 -4.70 3.41 -2.05
N GLY A 17 -5.30 2.29 -1.62
CA GLY A 17 -5.78 1.24 -2.52
C GLY A 17 -6.92 1.71 -3.43
N ILE A 18 -7.89 2.45 -2.89
CA ILE A 18 -8.98 3.05 -3.69
C ILE A 18 -8.41 4.04 -4.71
N THR A 19 -7.48 4.92 -4.31
CA THR A 19 -6.83 5.86 -5.22
C THR A 19 -6.12 5.14 -6.37
N HIS A 20 -5.38 4.07 -6.07
CA HIS A 20 -4.68 3.27 -7.09
C HIS A 20 -5.65 2.63 -8.08
N LEU A 21 -6.64 1.92 -7.55
CA LEU A 21 -7.61 1.17 -8.35
C LEU A 21 -8.39 2.14 -9.25
N TYR A 22 -8.91 3.23 -8.68
CA TYR A 22 -9.71 4.19 -9.41
C TYR A 22 -8.93 4.83 -10.57
N PHE A 23 -7.67 5.22 -10.34
CA PHE A 23 -6.83 5.80 -11.38
C PHE A 23 -6.52 4.81 -12.51
N VAL A 24 -6.07 3.60 -12.16
CA VAL A 24 -5.71 2.57 -13.15
C VAL A 24 -6.94 2.10 -13.93
N SER A 25 -8.12 2.08 -13.31
CA SER A 25 -9.38 1.71 -13.97
C SER A 25 -9.83 2.71 -15.03
N ILE A 26 -9.53 4.00 -14.88
CA ILE A 26 -9.85 5.01 -15.91
C ILE A 26 -8.90 4.87 -17.11
N HIS A 27 -7.64 4.49 -16.87
CA HIS A 27 -6.63 4.27 -17.90
C HIS A 27 -6.48 5.45 -18.88
N SER A 28 -6.28 6.66 -18.34
CA SER A 28 -6.31 7.90 -19.12
C SER A 28 -5.11 8.12 -20.05
N PHE A 29 -4.02 7.36 -19.91
CA PHE A 29 -2.77 7.54 -20.65
C PHE A 29 -2.43 6.32 -21.52
N GLU A 30 -1.67 6.51 -22.59
CA GLU A 30 -1.20 5.44 -23.49
C GLU A 30 -0.19 4.49 -22.81
N ASP A 31 0.67 5.01 -21.93
CA ASP A 31 1.61 4.21 -21.11
C ASP A 31 1.82 4.89 -19.74
N GLY A 32 2.30 4.13 -18.76
CA GLY A 32 2.71 4.65 -17.47
C GLY A 32 1.60 4.74 -16.42
N ASN A 33 0.38 4.31 -16.72
CA ASN A 33 -0.73 4.30 -15.77
C ASN A 33 -0.37 3.60 -14.45
N GLY A 34 0.37 2.48 -14.52
CA GLY A 34 0.84 1.78 -13.31
C GLY A 34 1.82 2.58 -12.46
N ARG A 35 2.73 3.34 -13.09
CA ARG A 35 3.71 4.19 -12.41
C ARG A 35 3.02 5.37 -11.72
N ILE A 36 2.12 6.05 -12.43
CA ILE A 36 1.38 7.19 -11.89
C ILE A 36 0.39 6.74 -10.80
N GLY A 37 -0.32 5.63 -11.02
CA GLY A 37 -1.22 5.07 -10.01
C GLY A 37 -0.50 4.69 -8.72
N ARG A 38 0.74 4.17 -8.82
CA ARG A 38 1.57 3.88 -7.63
C ARG A 38 2.00 5.16 -6.92
N ALA A 39 2.47 6.17 -7.66
CA ALA A 39 2.84 7.46 -7.09
C ALA A 39 1.65 8.16 -6.38
N LEU A 40 0.44 8.07 -6.94
CA LEU A 40 -0.77 8.62 -6.33
C LEU A 40 -1.18 7.87 -5.05
N ALA A 41 -1.07 6.54 -5.05
CA ALA A 41 -1.32 5.74 -3.85
C ALA A 41 -0.34 6.09 -2.72
N GLU A 42 0.94 6.25 -3.07
CA GLU A 42 1.99 6.67 -2.14
C GLU A 42 1.77 8.09 -1.59
N LYS A 43 1.34 9.02 -2.46
CA LYS A 43 0.96 10.38 -2.05
C LYS A 43 -0.21 10.36 -1.07
N SER A 44 -1.28 9.60 -1.36
CA SER A 44 -2.43 9.46 -0.45
C SER A 44 -2.02 8.87 0.91
N LEU A 45 -1.05 7.96 0.92
CA LEU A 45 -0.50 7.37 2.14
C LEU A 45 0.35 8.39 2.92
N ALA A 46 1.21 9.16 2.22
CA ALA A 46 2.03 10.21 2.83
C ALA A 46 1.18 11.33 3.43
N GLU A 47 0.11 11.75 2.74
CA GLU A 47 -0.87 12.71 3.24
C GLU A 47 -1.59 12.22 4.50
N TYR A 48 -1.81 10.91 4.64
CA TYR A 48 -2.39 10.35 5.86
C TYR A 48 -1.38 10.36 7.02
N LEU A 49 -0.13 10.00 6.73
CA LEU A 49 0.92 9.87 7.74
C LEU A 49 1.52 11.23 8.15
N GLY A 50 1.33 12.28 7.34
CA GLY A 50 1.93 13.59 7.57
C GLY A 50 3.43 13.66 7.26
N GLU A 51 4.00 12.56 6.74
CA GLU A 51 5.42 12.41 6.44
C GLU A 51 5.63 11.80 5.05
N PRO A 52 6.70 12.17 4.33
CA PRO A 52 7.02 11.56 3.04
C PRO A 52 7.33 10.07 3.18
N THR A 53 6.55 9.23 2.47
CA THR A 53 6.65 7.77 2.52
C THR A 53 7.81 7.17 1.71
N LEU A 54 8.51 7.99 0.94
CA LEU A 54 9.45 7.57 -0.12
C LEU A 54 10.74 6.88 0.34
N ILE A 55 11.06 6.85 1.64
CA ILE A 55 12.36 6.34 2.12
C ILE A 55 12.21 5.25 3.19
N ALA A 56 11.12 5.27 3.96
CA ALA A 56 10.99 4.38 5.11
C ALA A 56 10.79 2.91 4.71
N LEU A 57 10.13 2.57 3.61
CA LEU A 57 9.81 1.17 3.30
C LEU A 57 11.03 0.37 2.83
N SER A 58 11.82 0.85 1.87
CA SER A 58 13.08 0.20 1.46
C SER A 58 14.09 0.16 2.60
N GLN A 59 14.28 1.26 3.35
CA GLN A 59 15.20 1.27 4.48
C GLN A 59 14.71 0.40 5.65
N THR A 60 13.40 0.35 5.92
CA THR A 60 12.83 -0.55 6.93
C THR A 60 12.92 -2.01 6.48
N ILE A 61 12.73 -2.32 5.20
CA ILE A 61 12.90 -3.67 4.66
C ILE A 61 14.37 -4.10 4.73
N ASP A 62 15.31 -3.22 4.39
CA ASP A 62 16.75 -3.51 4.44
C ASP A 62 17.26 -3.61 5.89
N ALA A 63 16.82 -2.70 6.78
CA ALA A 63 17.12 -2.74 8.21
C ALA A 63 16.48 -3.95 8.92
N LYS A 64 15.27 -4.37 8.50
CA LYS A 64 14.58 -5.56 9.03
C LYS A 64 14.90 -6.84 8.26
N ARG A 65 15.84 -6.83 7.32
CA ARG A 65 16.23 -8.01 6.52
C ARG A 65 16.65 -9.21 7.39
N LYS A 66 17.26 -8.98 8.55
CA LYS A 66 17.57 -10.04 9.54
C LYS A 66 16.34 -10.59 10.28
N LEU A 67 15.32 -9.75 10.48
CA LEU A 67 14.06 -10.10 11.17
C LEU A 67 13.03 -10.72 10.22
N LEU A 68 13.15 -10.47 8.91
CA LEU A 68 12.36 -11.10 7.87
C LEU A 68 12.75 -12.56 7.63
N LEU A 69 14.01 -12.94 7.86
CA LEU A 69 14.46 -14.33 7.73
C LEU A 69 13.59 -15.32 8.54
N PRO A 70 13.31 -15.12 9.84
CA PRO A 70 12.46 -16.06 10.58
C PRO A 70 10.98 -16.04 10.16
N VAL A 71 10.43 -14.92 9.68
CA VAL A 71 9.02 -14.84 9.26
C VAL A 71 8.81 -15.48 7.89
N THR A 72 9.70 -15.22 6.92
CA THR A 72 9.64 -15.86 5.59
C THR A 72 9.94 -17.35 5.68
N TYR A 73 10.91 -17.78 6.51
CA TYR A 73 11.15 -19.22 6.74
C TYR A 73 9.94 -19.91 7.37
N LYS A 74 9.20 -19.26 8.29
CA LYS A 74 8.00 -19.86 8.92
C LYS A 74 6.82 -20.00 7.94
N ILE A 75 6.70 -19.09 6.98
CA ILE A 75 5.71 -19.17 5.90
C ILE A 75 6.13 -20.21 4.85
N LEU A 76 7.40 -20.26 4.48
CA LEU A 76 7.95 -21.24 3.53
C LEU A 76 7.93 -22.67 4.08
N LEU A 77 8.29 -22.89 5.35
CA LEU A 77 8.23 -24.21 5.98
C LEU A 77 6.79 -24.73 6.17
N LYS A 78 5.79 -23.84 6.32
CA LYS A 78 4.37 -24.24 6.32
C LYS A 78 3.85 -24.66 4.94
N LYS A 79 4.57 -24.40 3.85
CA LYS A 79 4.22 -24.86 2.50
C LYS A 79 4.89 -26.17 2.08
N SER A 80 5.76 -26.74 2.93
CA SER A 80 6.37 -28.06 2.67
C SER A 80 5.69 -29.21 3.43
N CYS A 81 4.57 -28.93 4.10
CA CYS A 81 3.75 -29.93 4.77
C CYS A 81 2.28 -29.70 4.42
N TYR A 82 1.98 -29.71 3.13
CA TYR A 82 0.72 -30.15 2.50
C TYR A 82 1.04 -30.55 1.07
#